data_AF-A0A955EDX6-F1
#
_entry.id   AF-A0A955EDX6-F1
#
_cell.length_a   1.000
_cell.length_b   1.000
_cell.length_c   1.000
_cell.angle_alpha   90.00
_cell.angle_beta   90.00
_cell.angle_gamma   90.00
#
_symmetry.space_group_name_H-M   'P 1'
#
loop_
_entity.id
_entity.type
_entity.pdbx_description
1 polymer ?
#
loop_
_entity_poly.entity_id
_entity_poly.type
_entity_poly.pdbx_seq_one_letter_code
_entity_poly.pdbx_strand_id
1 'polypeptide(L)'
;MKNSLPPELQALIPLDKAWMIRMGMLDIQAGKDDVREYLLAHQSELGDDLLALLRVLSDWGSGRSLDVGESGTLYRFTQYLLWLKNSNQKIITRGTLQTRTLHDDPGTINYPFEALLQLDGGTSQWASAKVLFTDTPVDSLEDAPYHLHMSVAAKEQYKQGWGPRTDQTIQRQAEAFYHWLQTNTVDFDPQQAEDYPFAVAFGVLTIDDGASLWPQLRNHETNRVEEMRRLLNAGVIDSPDHRIVQALAMRYQERRVTETARRAVNKTWPQFWQFLDDSRIKTH
;
A
#
# COMPACT_ATOMS: atom_id res chain seq x y z
N MET A 1 4.48 19.02 21.74
CA MET A 1 3.11 18.47 21.53
C MET A 1 3.25 17.43 20.42
N LYS A 2 2.64 16.25 20.52
CA LYS A 2 2.64 15.32 19.36
C LYS A 2 1.91 16.03 18.23
N ASN A 3 2.54 16.15 17.07
CA ASN A 3 1.97 16.72 15.85
C ASN A 3 0.87 15.79 15.35
N SER A 4 -0.30 15.82 15.99
CA SER A 4 -1.45 15.01 15.60
C SER A 4 -2.40 15.85 14.74
N LEU A 5 -2.97 15.21 13.72
CA LEU A 5 -4.03 15.82 12.92
C LEU A 5 -5.26 16.14 13.80
N PRO A 6 -5.98 17.25 13.50
CA PRO A 6 -7.35 17.43 13.95
C PRO A 6 -8.22 16.21 13.61
N PRO A 7 -9.21 15.85 14.44
CA PRO A 7 -10.03 14.65 14.24
C PRO A 7 -10.67 14.55 12.85
N GLU A 8 -11.07 15.68 12.26
CA GLU A 8 -11.71 15.69 10.94
C GLU A 8 -10.71 15.34 9.83
N LEU A 9 -9.46 15.79 9.94
CA LEU A 9 -8.41 15.43 8.98
C LEU A 9 -7.93 13.99 9.20
N GLN A 10 -7.90 13.54 10.46
CA GLN A 10 -7.58 12.16 10.81
C GLN A 10 -8.58 11.16 10.20
N ALA A 11 -9.86 11.54 10.13
CA ALA A 11 -10.91 10.72 9.52
C ALA A 11 -10.77 10.57 7.99
N LEU A 12 -9.96 11.42 7.35
CA LEU A 12 -9.69 11.35 5.91
C LEU A 12 -8.49 10.45 5.58
N ILE A 13 -7.76 9.96 6.58
CA ILE A 13 -6.64 9.04 6.36
C ILE A 13 -7.20 7.67 5.95
N PRO A 14 -6.77 7.10 4.81
CA PRO A 14 -7.35 5.86 4.30
C PRO A 14 -6.89 4.66 5.13
N LEU A 15 -7.61 3.55 4.96
CA LEU A 15 -7.21 2.26 5.52
C LEU A 15 -5.86 1.80 4.96
N ASP A 16 -5.05 1.18 5.81
CA ASP A 16 -3.80 0.53 5.42
C ASP A 16 -4.13 -0.69 4.56
N LYS A 17 -3.96 -0.53 3.25
CA LYS A 17 -4.35 -1.58 2.31
C LYS A 17 -3.60 -2.89 2.53
N ALA A 18 -2.32 -2.80 2.89
CA ALA A 18 -1.48 -3.97 3.08
C ALA A 18 -1.89 -4.71 4.36
N TRP A 19 -2.27 -3.98 5.41
CA TRP A 19 -2.87 -4.53 6.61
C TRP A 19 -4.21 -5.22 6.33
N MET A 20 -5.13 -4.52 5.66
CA MET A 20 -6.47 -5.04 5.39
C MET A 20 -6.43 -6.30 4.50
N ILE A 21 -5.55 -6.37 3.50
CA ILE A 21 -5.33 -7.60 2.72
C ILE A 21 -4.91 -8.76 3.63
N ARG A 22 -3.98 -8.55 4.57
CA ARG A 22 -3.58 -9.61 5.51
C ARG A 22 -4.74 -10.07 6.38
N MET A 23 -5.50 -9.12 6.95
CA MET A 23 -6.68 -9.43 7.77
C MET A 23 -7.71 -10.23 6.97
N GLY A 24 -8.09 -9.77 5.77
CA GLY A 24 -9.08 -10.45 4.94
C GLY A 24 -8.63 -11.85 4.51
N MET A 25 -7.35 -12.03 4.19
CA MET A 25 -6.85 -13.36 3.84
C MET A 25 -6.76 -14.31 5.05
N LEU A 26 -6.51 -13.79 6.26
CA LEU A 26 -6.61 -14.57 7.50
C LEU A 26 -8.07 -14.96 7.82
N ASP A 27 -9.02 -14.06 7.56
CA ASP A 27 -10.47 -14.34 7.63
C ASP A 27 -10.84 -15.52 6.72
N ILE A 28 -10.41 -15.49 5.46
CA ILE A 28 -10.59 -16.60 4.51
C ILE A 28 -10.00 -17.90 5.05
N GLN A 29 -8.80 -17.85 5.64
CA GLN A 29 -8.17 -19.04 6.18
C GLN A 29 -8.99 -19.60 7.37
N ALA A 30 -9.47 -18.72 8.24
CA ALA A 30 -10.25 -19.06 9.43
C ALA A 30 -11.73 -19.39 9.15
N GLY A 31 -12.23 -19.13 7.94
CA GLY A 31 -13.65 -19.30 7.59
C GLY A 31 -14.55 -18.24 8.23
N LYS A 32 -14.04 -17.02 8.37
CA LYS A 32 -14.77 -15.86 8.90
C LYS A 32 -15.08 -14.83 7.82
N ASP A 33 -16.01 -13.94 8.12
CA ASP A 33 -16.53 -12.92 7.21
C ASP A 33 -16.41 -11.48 7.75
N ASP A 34 -15.77 -11.29 8.90
CA ASP A 34 -15.77 -10.02 9.63
C ASP A 34 -15.17 -8.86 8.80
N VAL A 35 -14.05 -9.10 8.12
CA VAL A 35 -13.39 -8.13 7.25
C VAL A 35 -14.24 -7.84 6.02
N ARG A 36 -14.95 -8.84 5.48
CA ARG A 36 -15.86 -8.65 4.34
C ARG A 36 -16.99 -7.71 4.73
N GLU A 37 -17.62 -7.98 5.87
CA GLU A 37 -18.72 -7.15 6.40
C GLU A 37 -18.27 -5.71 6.65
N TYR A 38 -17.07 -5.53 7.22
CA TYR A 38 -16.50 -4.21 7.42
C TYR A 38 -16.25 -3.47 6.10
N LEU A 39 -15.63 -4.12 5.11
CA LEU A 39 -15.35 -3.50 3.81
C LEU A 39 -16.63 -3.16 3.05
N LEU A 40 -17.69 -3.96 3.16
CA LEU A 40 -19.00 -3.65 2.59
C LEU A 40 -19.59 -2.37 3.22
N ALA A 41 -19.47 -2.21 4.54
CA ALA A 41 -19.97 -1.04 5.24
C ALA A 41 -19.21 0.26 4.88
N HIS A 42 -17.95 0.15 4.44
CA HIS A 42 -17.08 1.29 4.12
C HIS A 42 -16.74 1.39 2.62
N GLN A 43 -17.58 0.83 1.75
CA GLN A 43 -17.27 0.64 0.33
C GLN A 43 -16.87 1.93 -0.40
N SER A 44 -17.45 3.09 -0.03
CA SER A 44 -17.15 4.40 -0.63
C SER A 44 -15.75 4.93 -0.32
N GLU A 45 -15.07 4.36 0.68
CA GLU A 45 -13.76 4.81 1.16
C GLU A 45 -12.61 3.92 0.62
N LEU A 46 -12.95 2.85 -0.10
CA LEU A 46 -12.00 1.84 -0.53
C LEU A 46 -11.26 2.26 -1.80
N GLY A 47 -9.93 2.16 -1.77
CA GLY A 47 -9.11 2.17 -2.98
C GLY A 47 -9.21 0.85 -3.76
N ASP A 48 -8.63 0.84 -4.97
CA ASP A 48 -8.77 -0.27 -5.93
C ASP A 48 -8.37 -1.65 -5.37
N ASP A 49 -7.28 -1.70 -4.60
CA ASP A 49 -6.78 -2.94 -3.98
C ASP A 49 -7.76 -3.50 -2.93
N LEU A 50 -8.45 -2.62 -2.19
CA LEU A 50 -9.43 -3.03 -1.18
C LEU A 50 -10.77 -3.40 -1.80
N LEU A 51 -11.16 -2.75 -2.90
CA LEU A 51 -12.27 -3.21 -3.71
C LEU A 51 -11.99 -4.59 -4.32
N ALA A 52 -10.76 -4.87 -4.73
CA ALA A 52 -10.35 -6.20 -5.19
C ALA A 52 -10.40 -7.23 -4.07
N LEU A 53 -9.88 -6.90 -2.88
CA LEU A 53 -9.99 -7.74 -1.70
C LEU A 53 -11.45 -8.08 -1.39
N LEU A 54 -12.35 -7.10 -1.39
CA LEU A 54 -13.77 -7.32 -1.14
C LEU A 54 -14.41 -8.29 -2.14
N ARG A 55 -14.04 -8.21 -3.43
CA ARG A 55 -14.49 -9.20 -4.44
C ARG A 55 -13.98 -10.60 -4.14
N VAL A 56 -12.69 -10.75 -3.81
CA VAL A 56 -12.09 -12.04 -3.45
C VAL A 56 -12.80 -12.64 -2.22
N LEU A 57 -13.02 -11.84 -1.18
CA LEU A 57 -13.75 -12.26 0.03
C LEU A 57 -15.18 -12.72 -0.26
N SER A 58 -15.85 -12.06 -1.21
CA SER A 58 -17.23 -12.39 -1.59
C SER A 58 -17.35 -13.65 -2.45
N ASP A 59 -16.29 -13.96 -3.21
CA ASP A 59 -16.31 -15.04 -4.19
C ASP A 59 -15.56 -16.29 -3.71
N TRP A 60 -14.85 -16.21 -2.58
CA TRP A 60 -14.10 -17.32 -2.01
C TRP A 60 -14.97 -18.56 -1.77
N GLY A 61 -14.55 -19.71 -2.33
CA GLY A 61 -15.29 -20.97 -2.19
C GLY A 61 -16.62 -21.05 -2.95
N SER A 62 -17.05 -19.99 -3.64
CA SER A 62 -18.33 -19.96 -4.38
C SER A 62 -18.29 -20.68 -5.75
N GLY A 63 -17.13 -21.20 -6.15
CA GLY A 63 -16.90 -21.77 -7.49
C GLY A 63 -16.73 -20.73 -8.61
N ARG A 64 -17.01 -19.44 -8.34
CA ARG A 64 -16.70 -18.33 -9.24
C ARG A 64 -15.21 -18.05 -9.28
N SER A 65 -14.71 -17.39 -10.32
CA SER A 65 -13.30 -16.95 -10.35
C SER A 65 -13.05 -15.81 -9.35
N LEU A 66 -11.84 -15.74 -8.80
CA LEU A 66 -11.40 -14.73 -7.83
C LEU A 66 -10.76 -13.55 -8.55
N ASP A 67 -11.42 -12.40 -8.56
CA ASP A 67 -10.90 -11.18 -9.20
C ASP A 67 -10.00 -10.37 -8.26
N VAL A 68 -8.69 -10.48 -8.47
CA VAL A 68 -7.67 -9.79 -7.65
C VAL A 68 -7.31 -8.40 -8.19
N GLY A 69 -7.97 -7.95 -9.27
CA GLY A 69 -7.66 -6.66 -9.91
C GLY A 69 -6.21 -6.55 -10.36
N GLU A 70 -5.58 -5.41 -10.05
CA GLU A 70 -4.15 -5.15 -10.32
C GLU A 70 -3.24 -5.48 -9.12
N SER A 71 -3.81 -6.00 -8.03
CA SER A 71 -3.08 -6.15 -6.76
C SER A 71 -2.15 -7.36 -6.77
N GLY A 72 -0.86 -7.11 -6.95
CA GLY A 72 0.16 -8.16 -6.89
C GLY A 72 0.22 -8.86 -5.52
N THR A 73 0.01 -8.12 -4.43
CA THR A 73 -0.01 -8.69 -3.07
C THR A 73 -1.20 -9.65 -2.90
N LEU A 74 -2.39 -9.20 -3.28
CA LEU A 74 -3.60 -10.00 -3.18
C LEU A 74 -3.51 -11.25 -4.07
N TYR A 75 -2.98 -11.12 -5.30
CA TYR A 75 -2.72 -12.24 -6.19
C TYR A 75 -1.88 -13.32 -5.49
N ARG A 76 -0.69 -12.97 -4.99
CA ARG A 76 0.25 -13.94 -4.40
C ARG A 76 -0.33 -14.58 -3.15
N PHE A 77 -1.02 -13.82 -2.32
CA PHE A 77 -1.66 -14.37 -1.11
C PHE A 77 -2.80 -15.32 -1.47
N THR A 78 -3.64 -14.93 -2.42
CA THR A 78 -4.76 -15.75 -2.91
C THR A 78 -4.23 -17.04 -3.52
N GLN A 79 -3.25 -16.94 -4.43
CA GLN A 79 -2.64 -18.08 -5.11
C GLN A 79 -1.96 -19.04 -4.12
N TYR A 80 -1.19 -18.51 -3.17
CA TYR A 80 -0.55 -19.32 -2.13
C TYR A 80 -1.59 -20.10 -1.30
N LEU A 81 -2.68 -19.44 -0.90
CA LEU A 81 -3.72 -20.08 -0.10
C LEU A 81 -4.52 -21.11 -0.91
N LEU A 82 -4.76 -20.88 -2.20
CA LEU A 82 -5.35 -21.88 -3.09
C LEU A 82 -4.47 -23.13 -3.20
N TRP A 83 -3.16 -22.97 -3.40
CA TRP A 83 -2.21 -24.08 -3.41
C TRP A 83 -2.21 -24.82 -2.08
N LEU A 84 -2.18 -24.10 -0.95
CA LEU A 84 -2.21 -24.70 0.38
C LEU A 84 -3.49 -25.51 0.64
N LYS A 85 -4.65 -25.04 0.12
CA LYS A 85 -5.94 -25.73 0.24
C LYS A 85 -6.21 -26.74 -0.88
N ASN A 86 -5.25 -26.97 -1.78
CA ASN A 86 -5.42 -27.79 -2.98
C ASN A 86 -6.68 -27.43 -3.80
N SER A 87 -6.97 -26.12 -3.90
CA SER A 87 -8.11 -25.58 -4.62
C SER A 87 -7.72 -25.18 -6.05
N ASN A 88 -8.62 -25.42 -7.00
CA ASN A 88 -8.45 -25.08 -8.42
C ASN A 88 -9.26 -23.84 -8.83
N GLN A 89 -9.75 -23.05 -7.87
CA GLN A 89 -10.50 -21.83 -8.15
C GLN A 89 -9.63 -20.86 -8.95
N LYS A 90 -10.12 -20.37 -10.10
CA LYS A 90 -9.32 -19.55 -11.02
C LYS A 90 -9.17 -18.12 -10.49
N ILE A 91 -8.00 -17.51 -10.70
CA ILE A 91 -7.75 -16.09 -10.43
C ILE A 91 -7.89 -15.27 -11.71
N ILE A 92 -8.55 -14.12 -11.64
CA ILE A 92 -8.62 -13.11 -12.70
C ILE A 92 -7.72 -11.92 -12.32
N THR A 93 -6.73 -11.64 -13.15
CA THR A 93 -5.88 -10.44 -13.06
C THR A 93 -6.38 -9.36 -14.03
N ARG A 94 -6.14 -8.09 -13.72
CA ARG A 94 -6.50 -6.92 -14.54
C ARG A 94 -5.31 -5.97 -14.72
N GLY A 95 -5.44 -5.08 -15.70
CA GLY A 95 -4.55 -3.95 -15.92
C GLY A 95 -3.07 -4.33 -15.96
N THR A 96 -2.24 -3.63 -15.19
CA THR A 96 -0.78 -3.85 -15.20
C THR A 96 -0.35 -5.22 -14.71
N LEU A 97 -1.21 -5.95 -13.98
CA LEU A 97 -0.90 -7.28 -13.49
C LEU A 97 -0.99 -8.35 -14.59
N GLN A 98 -1.78 -8.12 -15.65
CA GLN A 98 -1.94 -9.07 -16.76
C GLN A 98 -0.67 -9.25 -17.60
N THR A 99 0.19 -8.24 -17.64
CA THR A 99 1.40 -8.24 -18.47
C THR A 99 2.66 -8.62 -17.69
N ARG A 100 2.56 -8.79 -16.36
CA ARG A 100 3.68 -9.18 -15.52
C ARG A 100 3.93 -10.68 -15.64
N THR A 101 5.21 -11.06 -15.73
CA THR A 101 5.62 -12.44 -15.51
C THR A 101 5.51 -12.74 -14.02
N LEU A 102 4.52 -13.55 -13.65
CA LEU A 102 4.27 -13.97 -12.27
C LEU A 102 4.69 -15.43 -12.11
N HIS A 103 5.32 -15.74 -11.00
CA HIS A 103 5.65 -17.10 -10.61
C HIS A 103 4.37 -17.93 -10.40
N ASP A 104 4.32 -19.11 -11.02
CA ASP A 104 3.16 -20.01 -11.04
C ASP A 104 3.62 -21.47 -10.87
N ASP A 105 4.12 -21.81 -9.69
CA ASP A 105 4.48 -23.18 -9.31
C ASP A 105 3.82 -23.55 -7.96
N PRO A 106 2.91 -24.54 -7.90
CA PRO A 106 2.35 -25.03 -6.65
C PRO A 106 3.40 -25.51 -5.64
N GLY A 107 4.59 -25.93 -6.09
CA GLY A 107 5.72 -26.32 -5.24
C GLY A 107 6.22 -25.20 -4.32
N THR A 108 5.88 -23.94 -4.62
CA THR A 108 6.21 -22.74 -3.83
C THR A 108 5.88 -22.86 -2.36
N ILE A 109 4.79 -23.57 -2.01
CA ILE A 109 4.39 -23.75 -0.60
C ILE A 109 5.46 -24.45 0.25
N ASN A 110 6.37 -25.19 -0.39
CA ASN A 110 7.45 -25.93 0.26
C ASN A 110 8.80 -25.23 0.17
N TYR A 111 8.90 -24.08 -0.52
CA TYR A 111 10.19 -23.41 -0.69
C TYR A 111 10.70 -22.82 0.65
N PRO A 112 12.02 -22.78 0.86
CA PRO A 112 12.61 -22.07 1.99
C PRO A 112 12.41 -20.55 1.86
N PHE A 113 12.51 -19.82 2.97
CA PHE A 113 12.23 -18.38 3.01
C PHE A 113 13.09 -17.57 2.04
N GLU A 114 14.37 -17.89 1.99
CA GLU A 114 15.36 -17.21 1.16
C GLU A 114 15.00 -17.34 -0.32
N ALA A 115 14.52 -18.51 -0.75
CA ALA A 115 14.07 -18.73 -2.12
C ALA A 115 12.81 -17.91 -2.43
N LEU A 116 11.86 -17.85 -1.49
CA LEU A 116 10.63 -17.05 -1.65
C LEU A 116 10.93 -15.56 -1.80
N LEU A 117 11.99 -15.06 -1.16
CA LEU A 117 12.44 -13.68 -1.27
C LEU A 117 13.11 -13.35 -2.61
N GLN A 118 13.47 -14.34 -3.43
CA GLN A 118 14.06 -14.13 -4.77
C GLN A 118 13.02 -14.17 -5.90
N LEU A 119 11.81 -14.66 -5.64
CA LEU A 119 10.76 -14.78 -6.66
C LEU A 119 10.25 -13.42 -7.12
N ASP A 120 9.74 -13.37 -8.35
CA ASP A 120 9.11 -12.20 -8.98
C ASP A 120 9.89 -10.88 -8.82
N GLY A 121 11.19 -10.92 -9.11
CA GLY A 121 12.05 -9.73 -9.00
C GLY A 121 12.40 -9.35 -7.56
N GLY A 122 12.47 -10.32 -6.65
CA GLY A 122 12.92 -10.10 -5.28
C GLY A 122 11.83 -9.61 -4.33
N THR A 123 10.55 -9.89 -4.62
CA THR A 123 9.45 -9.43 -3.76
C THR A 123 9.35 -10.25 -2.47
N SER A 124 9.03 -9.60 -1.36
CA SER A 124 8.81 -10.30 -0.07
C SER A 124 7.41 -10.91 0.07
N GLN A 125 6.55 -10.80 -0.94
CA GLN A 125 5.14 -11.15 -0.83
C GLN A 125 4.88 -12.66 -0.73
N TRP A 126 5.67 -13.50 -1.40
CA TRP A 126 5.54 -14.95 -1.27
C TRP A 126 5.97 -15.43 0.13
N ALA A 127 7.09 -14.90 0.64
CA ALA A 127 7.50 -15.12 2.03
C ALA A 127 6.45 -14.62 3.03
N SER A 128 5.86 -13.45 2.75
CA SER A 128 4.78 -12.86 3.55
C SER A 128 3.54 -13.74 3.61
N ALA A 129 3.18 -14.42 2.50
CA ALA A 129 2.07 -15.37 2.46
C ALA A 129 2.38 -16.63 3.29
N LYS A 130 3.60 -17.17 3.18
CA LYS A 130 4.04 -18.31 3.99
C LYS A 130 3.93 -18.04 5.49
N VAL A 131 4.47 -16.91 5.97
CA VAL A 131 4.31 -16.49 7.38
C VAL A 131 2.83 -16.41 7.76
N LEU A 132 2.03 -15.77 6.91
CA LEU A 132 0.63 -15.48 7.23
C LEU A 132 -0.17 -16.77 7.41
N PHE A 133 0.02 -17.76 6.53
CA PHE A 133 -0.84 -18.94 6.45
C PHE A 133 -0.27 -20.21 7.10
N THR A 134 0.96 -20.19 7.59
CA THR A 134 1.61 -21.37 8.19
C THR A 134 2.28 -21.01 9.50
N ASP A 135 2.58 -21.99 10.35
CA ASP A 135 3.34 -21.78 11.59
C ASP A 135 4.86 -21.74 11.39
N THR A 136 5.30 -21.31 10.19
CA THR A 136 6.73 -21.17 9.92
C THR A 136 7.32 -20.10 10.86
N PRO A 137 8.29 -20.47 11.72
CA PRO A 137 8.99 -19.49 12.53
C PRO A 137 9.83 -18.58 11.64
N VAL A 138 10.00 -17.33 12.06
CA VAL A 138 10.92 -16.40 11.43
C VAL A 138 12.09 -16.23 12.39
N ASP A 139 13.17 -16.97 12.13
CA ASP A 139 14.30 -17.13 13.06
C ASP A 139 15.05 -15.81 13.32
N SER A 140 14.95 -14.84 12.41
CA SER A 140 15.29 -13.43 12.66
C SER A 140 14.41 -12.51 11.83
N LEU A 141 13.82 -11.52 12.50
CA LEU A 141 13.09 -10.44 11.85
C LEU A 141 13.95 -9.19 11.67
N GLU A 142 15.12 -9.06 12.30
CA GLU A 142 15.83 -7.77 12.36
C GLU A 142 16.16 -7.19 10.98
N ASP A 143 16.52 -8.03 10.01
CA ASP A 143 16.83 -7.64 8.63
C ASP A 143 15.69 -7.96 7.63
N ALA A 144 14.50 -8.31 8.13
CA ALA A 144 13.40 -8.70 7.28
C ALA A 144 12.83 -7.51 6.50
N PRO A 145 12.35 -7.72 5.26
CA PRO A 145 11.65 -6.66 4.53
C PRO A 145 10.43 -6.15 5.30
N TYR A 146 10.16 -4.84 5.24
CA TYR A 146 9.06 -4.16 5.96
C TYR A 146 7.71 -4.90 5.86
N HIS A 147 7.33 -5.37 4.68
CA HIS A 147 6.06 -6.10 4.49
C HIS A 147 6.03 -7.50 5.12
N LEU A 148 7.19 -8.14 5.32
CA LEU A 148 7.26 -9.41 6.04
C LEU A 148 6.98 -9.21 7.53
N HIS A 149 7.55 -8.16 8.15
CA HIS A 149 7.19 -7.76 9.51
C HIS A 149 5.69 -7.51 9.67
N MET A 150 5.09 -6.84 8.69
CA MET A 150 3.66 -6.57 8.71
C MET A 150 2.83 -7.88 8.68
N SER A 151 3.29 -8.93 7.98
CA SER A 151 2.61 -10.23 8.01
C SER A 151 2.71 -10.93 9.36
N VAL A 152 3.86 -10.85 10.03
CA VAL A 152 4.01 -11.37 11.40
C VAL A 152 3.09 -10.62 12.35
N ALA A 153 3.15 -9.29 12.34
CA ALA A 153 2.31 -8.45 13.19
C ALA A 153 0.81 -8.68 12.93
N ALA A 154 0.41 -8.85 11.67
CA ALA A 154 -0.95 -9.17 11.29
C ALA A 154 -1.41 -10.51 11.87
N LYS A 155 -0.59 -11.56 11.73
CA LYS A 155 -0.92 -12.89 12.26
C LYS A 155 -1.07 -12.87 13.78
N GLU A 156 -0.16 -12.19 14.49
CA GLU A 156 -0.24 -12.07 15.95
C GLU A 156 -1.44 -11.23 16.41
N GLN A 157 -1.71 -10.11 15.76
CA GLN A 157 -2.89 -9.30 16.06
C GLN A 157 -4.18 -10.09 15.84
N TYR A 158 -4.29 -10.81 14.72
CA TYR A 158 -5.49 -11.57 14.39
C TYR A 158 -5.84 -12.63 15.45
N LYS A 159 -4.83 -13.25 16.09
CA LYS A 159 -5.04 -14.16 17.23
C LYS A 159 -5.66 -13.47 18.45
N GLN A 160 -5.36 -12.18 18.66
CA GLN A 160 -5.89 -11.37 19.74
C GLN A 160 -7.24 -10.71 19.39
N GLY A 161 -7.59 -10.70 18.11
CA GLY A 161 -8.74 -10.01 17.55
C GLY A 161 -8.30 -9.09 16.41
N TRP A 162 -9.00 -9.13 15.29
CA TRP A 162 -8.69 -8.27 14.16
C TRP A 162 -9.28 -6.86 14.36
N GLY A 163 -8.70 -5.88 13.69
CA GLY A 163 -9.24 -4.53 13.62
C GLY A 163 -8.68 -3.77 12.42
N PRO A 164 -9.45 -2.81 11.87
CA PRO A 164 -8.97 -1.94 10.81
C PRO A 164 -7.84 -1.05 11.33
N ARG A 165 -6.95 -0.64 10.42
CA ARG A 165 -5.85 0.31 10.70
C ARG A 165 -5.78 1.34 9.58
N THR A 166 -5.44 2.57 9.92
CA THR A 166 -5.08 3.60 8.95
C THR A 166 -3.69 3.38 8.38
N ASP A 167 -3.46 3.84 7.14
CA ASP A 167 -2.16 3.82 6.49
C ASP A 167 -1.19 4.76 7.24
N GLN A 168 -0.26 4.18 7.99
CA GLN A 168 0.69 4.93 8.81
C GLN A 168 1.67 5.77 7.99
N THR A 169 1.96 5.38 6.74
CA THR A 169 2.83 6.20 5.88
C THR A 169 2.08 7.43 5.43
N ILE A 170 0.84 7.29 4.97
CA ILE A 170 0.00 8.44 4.63
C ILE A 170 -0.24 9.31 5.85
N GLN A 171 -0.51 8.72 7.01
CA GLN A 171 -0.71 9.46 8.26
C GLN A 171 0.51 10.31 8.62
N ARG A 172 1.73 9.75 8.63
CA ARG A 172 2.95 10.51 8.95
C ARG A 172 3.19 11.64 7.95
N GLN A 173 2.96 11.40 6.66
CA GLN A 173 3.08 12.43 5.62
C GLN A 173 2.04 13.55 5.81
N ALA A 174 0.80 13.18 6.14
CA ALA A 174 -0.29 14.11 6.42
C ALA A 174 -0.01 14.97 7.67
N GLU A 175 0.45 14.36 8.76
CA GLU A 175 0.86 15.03 9.99
C GLU A 175 2.01 16.02 9.73
N ALA A 176 3.05 15.59 9.01
CA ALA A 176 4.19 16.44 8.65
C ALA A 176 3.77 17.61 7.75
N PHE A 177 2.89 17.37 6.76
CA PHE A 177 2.34 18.41 5.91
C PHE A 177 1.51 19.42 6.70
N TYR A 178 0.61 18.96 7.57
CA TYR A 178 -0.23 19.84 8.37
C TYR A 178 0.61 20.69 9.34
N HIS A 179 1.62 20.10 9.98
CA HIS A 179 2.58 20.85 10.80
C HIS A 179 3.38 21.86 9.97
N TRP A 180 3.80 21.50 8.75
CA TRP A 180 4.47 22.43 7.85
C TRP A 180 3.58 23.63 7.49
N LEU A 181 2.28 23.44 7.27
CA LEU A 181 1.36 24.58 7.04
C LEU A 181 1.31 25.56 8.23
N GLN A 182 1.43 25.05 9.46
CA GLN A 182 1.36 25.87 10.67
C GLN A 182 2.68 26.58 10.99
N THR A 183 3.81 25.95 10.69
CA THR A 183 5.14 26.38 11.18
C THR A 183 6.10 26.79 10.08
N ASN A 184 5.78 26.46 8.82
CA ASN A 184 6.68 26.51 7.68
C ASN A 184 7.98 25.69 7.87
N THR A 185 7.96 24.71 8.76
CA THR A 185 9.08 23.78 9.02
C THR A 185 8.65 22.33 8.81
N VAL A 186 9.53 21.54 8.20
CA VAL A 186 9.28 20.12 7.92
C VAL A 186 10.11 19.31 8.90
N ASP A 187 9.43 18.53 9.73
CA ASP A 187 10.04 17.51 10.59
C ASP A 187 9.49 16.15 10.14
N PHE A 188 10.28 15.45 9.33
CA PHE A 188 9.90 14.17 8.73
C PHE A 188 11.12 13.30 8.51
N ASP A 189 11.08 12.08 9.04
CA ASP A 189 12.12 11.06 8.87
C ASP A 189 11.60 9.94 7.95
N PRO A 190 12.12 9.80 6.71
CA PRO A 190 11.61 8.83 5.75
C PRO A 190 12.08 7.41 6.12
N GLN A 191 11.12 6.48 6.22
CA GLN A 191 11.37 5.12 6.74
C GLN A 191 11.34 4.06 5.66
N GLN A 192 10.72 4.35 4.51
CA GLN A 192 10.58 3.40 3.41
C GLN A 192 10.51 4.10 2.05
N ALA A 193 10.60 3.32 0.97
CA ALA A 193 10.59 3.84 -0.40
C ALA A 193 9.30 4.60 -0.77
N GLU A 194 8.16 4.33 -0.12
CA GLU A 194 6.93 5.10 -0.33
C GLU A 194 6.99 6.53 0.25
N ASP A 195 7.95 6.81 1.15
CA ASP A 195 8.19 8.15 1.71
C ASP A 195 9.04 9.03 0.79
N TYR A 196 9.71 8.45 -0.21
CA TYR A 196 10.65 9.15 -1.09
C TYR A 196 10.05 10.39 -1.78
N PRO A 197 8.87 10.33 -2.46
CA PRO A 197 8.35 11.50 -3.14
C PRO A 197 8.06 12.66 -2.19
N PHE A 198 7.54 12.35 -1.00
CA PHE A 198 7.28 13.34 0.05
C PHE A 198 8.59 13.97 0.55
N ALA A 199 9.56 13.14 0.93
CA ALA A 199 10.85 13.62 1.43
C ALA A 199 11.57 14.52 0.42
N VAL A 200 11.54 14.18 -0.87
CA VAL A 200 12.13 15.01 -1.93
C VAL A 200 11.34 16.30 -2.16
N ALA A 201 10.01 16.25 -2.25
CA ALA A 201 9.20 17.44 -2.49
C ALA A 201 9.37 18.49 -1.37
N PHE A 202 9.52 18.03 -0.12
CA PHE A 202 9.71 18.88 1.04
C PHE A 202 11.17 19.20 1.38
N GLY A 203 12.14 18.73 0.57
CA GLY A 203 13.55 19.04 0.73
C GLY A 203 14.24 18.35 1.90
N VAL A 204 13.66 17.27 2.42
CA VAL A 204 14.26 16.40 3.46
C VAL A 204 15.36 15.52 2.86
N LEU A 205 15.17 15.06 1.63
CA LEU A 205 16.16 14.29 0.87
C LEU A 205 16.42 14.92 -0.49
N THR A 206 17.63 14.74 -1.01
CA THR A 206 17.90 14.96 -2.43
C THR A 206 17.41 13.77 -3.26
N ILE A 207 17.20 14.00 -4.57
CA ILE A 207 16.82 12.94 -5.52
C ILE A 207 17.87 11.81 -5.51
N ASP A 208 19.16 12.16 -5.50
CA ASP A 208 20.25 11.20 -5.61
C ASP A 208 20.46 10.41 -4.29
N ASP A 209 20.27 11.05 -3.13
CA ASP A 209 20.30 10.35 -1.83
C ASP A 209 19.16 9.34 -1.74
N GLY A 210 17.94 9.74 -2.11
CA GLY A 210 16.79 8.83 -2.11
C GLY A 210 16.93 7.66 -3.10
N ALA A 211 17.51 7.91 -4.28
CA ALA A 211 17.79 6.86 -5.27
C ALA A 211 18.86 5.86 -4.78
N SER A 212 19.83 6.34 -3.99
CA SER A 212 20.85 5.52 -3.34
C SER A 212 20.26 4.67 -2.21
N LEU A 213 19.41 5.26 -1.36
CA LEU A 213 18.76 4.57 -0.24
C LEU A 213 17.76 3.50 -0.71
N TRP A 214 17.01 3.78 -1.78
CA TRP A 214 16.01 2.87 -2.32
C TRP A 214 16.18 2.67 -3.83
N PRO A 215 17.15 1.84 -4.27
CA PRO A 215 17.38 1.56 -5.69
C PRO A 215 16.15 1.02 -6.43
N GLN A 216 15.24 0.35 -5.71
CA GLN A 216 14.00 -0.21 -6.25
C GLN A 216 13.03 0.86 -6.77
N LEU A 217 13.19 2.14 -6.42
CA LEU A 217 12.35 3.26 -6.88
C LEU A 217 12.21 3.34 -8.41
N ARG A 218 13.16 2.77 -9.15
CA ARG A 218 13.15 2.69 -10.63
C ARG A 218 12.10 1.72 -11.18
N ASN A 219 11.61 0.80 -10.35
CA ASN A 219 10.72 -0.30 -10.74
C ASN A 219 9.30 -0.17 -10.12
N HIS A 220 8.93 1.01 -9.61
CA HIS A 220 7.59 1.27 -9.07
C HIS A 220 6.57 1.54 -10.19
N GLU A 221 5.38 2.07 -9.86
CA GLU A 221 4.35 2.48 -10.83
C GLU A 221 4.93 3.31 -11.98
N THR A 222 5.93 4.13 -11.66
CA THR A 222 6.82 4.80 -12.60
C THR A 222 8.26 4.64 -12.13
N ASN A 223 9.23 5.02 -12.96
CA ASN A 223 10.56 5.32 -12.46
C ASN A 223 10.49 6.59 -11.61
N ARG A 224 10.24 6.43 -10.31
CA ARG A 224 9.96 7.55 -9.40
C ARG A 224 11.11 8.54 -9.31
N VAL A 225 12.35 8.10 -9.54
CA VAL A 225 13.55 8.95 -9.56
C VAL A 225 13.51 9.92 -10.74
N GLU A 226 13.29 9.40 -11.94
CA GLU A 226 13.19 10.21 -13.15
C GLU A 226 11.96 11.12 -13.14
N GLU A 227 10.85 10.60 -12.64
CA GLU A 227 9.58 11.32 -12.59
C GLU A 227 9.62 12.49 -11.60
N MET A 228 10.19 12.29 -10.40
CA MET A 228 10.44 13.39 -9.46
C MET A 228 11.41 14.41 -10.06
N ARG A 229 12.49 13.99 -10.73
CA ARG A 229 13.43 14.89 -11.40
C ARG A 229 12.74 15.77 -12.46
N ARG A 230 11.83 15.19 -13.23
CA ARG A 230 11.04 15.89 -14.25
C ARG A 230 10.05 16.88 -13.65
N LEU A 231 9.36 16.52 -12.57
CA LEU A 231 8.21 17.27 -12.06
C LEU A 231 8.53 18.25 -10.93
N LEU A 232 9.66 18.11 -10.22
CA LEU A 232 9.96 18.92 -9.04
C LEU A 232 9.92 20.43 -9.33
N ASN A 233 10.38 20.85 -10.50
CA ASN A 233 10.39 22.25 -10.94
C ASN A 233 9.36 22.57 -12.05
N ALA A 234 8.46 21.63 -12.39
CA ALA A 234 7.46 21.84 -13.42
C ALA A 234 6.27 22.67 -12.89
N GLY A 235 5.71 23.56 -13.71
CA GLY A 235 4.51 24.35 -13.34
C GLY A 235 3.20 23.55 -13.32
N VAL A 236 3.21 22.30 -13.76
CA VAL A 236 2.05 21.41 -13.84
C VAL A 236 2.42 20.05 -13.24
N ILE A 237 1.55 19.51 -12.40
CA ILE A 237 1.66 18.16 -11.85
C ILE A 237 0.92 17.21 -12.78
N ASP A 238 1.68 16.42 -13.53
CA ASP A 238 1.17 15.43 -14.48
C ASP A 238 1.96 14.13 -14.34
N SER A 239 1.47 13.23 -13.50
CA SER A 239 2.06 11.91 -13.27
C SER A 239 0.95 10.88 -13.06
N PRO A 240 1.12 9.64 -13.56
CA PRO A 240 0.24 8.53 -13.20
C PRO A 240 0.58 7.93 -11.82
N ASP A 241 1.67 8.34 -11.16
CA ASP A 241 2.07 7.82 -9.86
C ASP A 241 1.42 8.60 -8.71
N HIS A 242 0.56 7.92 -7.94
CA HIS A 242 -0.22 8.51 -6.88
C HIS A 242 0.64 9.14 -5.77
N ARG A 243 1.81 8.57 -5.43
CA ARG A 243 2.67 9.11 -4.36
C ARG A 243 3.34 10.41 -4.78
N ILE A 244 3.75 10.49 -6.05
CA ILE A 244 4.34 11.70 -6.63
C ILE A 244 3.30 12.81 -6.68
N VAL A 245 2.10 12.52 -7.17
CA VAL A 245 1.01 13.51 -7.21
C VAL A 245 0.67 14.00 -5.80
N GLN A 246 0.53 13.08 -4.83
CA GLN A 246 0.25 13.43 -3.44
C GLN A 246 1.30 14.41 -2.87
N ALA A 247 2.58 14.05 -2.97
CA ALA A 247 3.69 14.85 -2.44
C ALA A 247 3.79 16.24 -3.10
N LEU A 248 3.73 16.30 -4.42
CA LEU A 248 3.85 17.56 -5.16
C LEU A 248 2.64 18.46 -4.93
N ALA A 249 1.42 17.92 -4.85
CA ALA A 249 0.20 18.70 -4.61
C ALA A 249 0.13 19.23 -3.17
N MET A 250 0.68 18.49 -2.20
CA MET A 250 0.87 18.98 -0.84
C MET A 250 1.85 20.17 -0.81
N ARG A 251 3.02 20.03 -1.45
CA ARG A 251 4.08 21.04 -1.41
C ARG A 251 3.80 22.30 -2.23
N TYR A 252 3.34 22.11 -3.47
CA TYR A 252 3.22 23.16 -4.48
C TYR A 252 1.75 23.38 -4.84
N GLN A 253 1.04 23.95 -3.88
CA GLN A 253 -0.41 24.04 -3.83
C GLN A 253 -1.04 24.86 -4.96
N GLU A 254 -0.27 25.77 -5.53
CA GLU A 254 -0.62 26.67 -6.63
C GLU A 254 -0.47 26.01 -8.01
N ARG A 255 0.20 24.86 -8.11
CA ARG A 255 0.41 24.19 -9.40
C ARG A 255 -0.86 23.54 -9.90
N ARG A 256 -1.08 23.67 -11.21
CA ARG A 256 -2.18 22.96 -11.88
C ARG A 256 -1.93 21.46 -11.84
N VAL A 257 -2.93 20.68 -11.45
CA VAL A 257 -2.91 19.21 -11.51
C VAL A 257 -3.75 18.75 -12.71
N THR A 258 -3.22 17.84 -13.53
CA THR A 258 -3.97 17.27 -14.67
C THR A 258 -5.07 16.32 -14.19
N GLU A 259 -6.06 16.04 -15.05
CA GLU A 259 -7.16 15.11 -14.71
C GLU A 259 -6.65 13.68 -14.48
N THR A 260 -5.63 13.26 -15.24
CA THR A 260 -4.97 11.97 -15.04
C THR A 260 -4.31 11.89 -13.67
N ALA A 261 -3.54 12.91 -13.28
CA ALA A 261 -2.92 13.00 -11.96
C ALA A 261 -3.97 13.05 -10.84
N ARG A 262 -5.07 13.81 -11.05
CA ARG A 262 -6.19 13.86 -10.10
C ARG A 262 -6.80 12.50 -9.80
N ARG A 263 -6.93 11.64 -10.81
CA ARG A 263 -7.46 10.28 -10.63
C ARG A 263 -6.46 9.30 -10.05
N ALA A 264 -5.16 9.50 -10.30
CA ALA A 264 -4.11 8.61 -9.81
C ALA A 264 -4.16 8.46 -8.29
N VAL A 265 -4.38 9.55 -7.54
CA VAL A 265 -4.37 9.52 -6.06
C VAL A 265 -5.41 8.58 -5.45
N ASN A 266 -6.53 8.33 -6.15
CA ASN A 266 -7.61 7.46 -5.68
C ASN A 266 -7.16 6.01 -5.46
N LYS A 267 -6.06 5.61 -6.10
CA LYS A 267 -5.45 4.29 -5.91
C LYS A 267 -5.10 4.00 -4.45
N THR A 268 -4.70 5.03 -3.67
CA THR A 268 -4.29 4.85 -2.27
C THR A 268 -4.97 5.80 -1.29
N TRP A 269 -5.47 6.95 -1.74
CA TRP A 269 -6.10 7.93 -0.87
C TRP A 269 -7.27 8.63 -1.59
N PRO A 270 -8.45 7.99 -1.66
CA PRO A 270 -9.63 8.54 -2.34
C PRO A 270 -10.05 9.94 -1.84
N GLN A 271 -9.88 10.19 -0.55
CA GLN A 271 -10.22 11.46 0.11
C GLN A 271 -9.08 12.51 0.06
N PHE A 272 -8.01 12.27 -0.69
CA PHE A 272 -6.82 13.14 -0.69
C PHE A 272 -7.13 14.60 -1.01
N TRP A 273 -7.96 14.86 -2.02
CA TRP A 273 -8.29 16.22 -2.43
C TRP A 273 -9.09 16.95 -1.35
N GLN A 274 -10.02 16.26 -0.69
CA GLN A 274 -10.74 16.81 0.46
C GLN A 274 -9.78 17.11 1.61
N PHE A 275 -8.84 16.20 1.90
CA PHE A 275 -7.82 16.42 2.93
C PHE A 275 -6.98 17.67 2.66
N LEU A 276 -6.55 17.89 1.42
CA LEU A 276 -5.79 19.09 1.04
C LEU A 276 -6.60 20.38 1.28
N ASP A 277 -7.87 20.40 0.86
CA ASP A 277 -8.73 21.59 1.00
C ASP A 277 -9.03 21.88 2.48
N ASP A 278 -9.42 20.86 3.25
CA ASP A 278 -9.75 20.99 4.67
C ASP A 278 -8.53 21.38 5.52
N SER A 279 -7.34 20.90 5.15
CA SER A 279 -6.09 21.25 5.83
C SER A 279 -5.80 22.75 5.73
N ARG A 280 -6.05 23.36 4.57
CA ARG A 280 -5.80 24.79 4.32
C ARG A 280 -6.76 25.67 5.09
N ILE A 281 -8.04 25.33 5.08
CA ILE A 281 -9.09 26.09 5.80
C ILE A 281 -8.78 26.14 7.29
N LYS A 282 -8.19 25.08 7.85
CA LYS A 282 -7.87 25.01 9.28
C LYS A 282 -6.59 25.74 9.68
N THR A 283 -5.75 26.15 8.73
CA THR A 283 -4.47 26.83 9.00
C THR A 283 -4.47 28.32 8.62
N HIS A 284 -5.52 28.80 7.96
CA HIS A 284 -5.73 30.21 7.61
C HIS A 284 -6.89 30.81 8.41
#